data_AF-A0A7C2P3A7-F1
#
_entry.id   AF-A0A7C2P3A7-F1
#
_cell.length_a   1.000
_cell.length_b   1.000
_cell.length_c   1.000
_cell.angle_alpha   90.00
_cell.angle_beta   90.00
_cell.angle_gamma   90.00
#
_symmetry.space_group_name_H-M   'P 1'
#
loop_
_entity.id
_entity.type
_entity.pdbx_description
1 polymer ?
#
loop_
_entity_poly.entity_id
_entity_poly.type
_entity_poly.pdbx_seq_one_letter_code
_entity_poly.pdbx_strand_id
1 'polypeptide(L)'
;MASLAIQVANNNAWYLDPIKAAIKSWLGYDIYGSRHLGVLNDLTPGMARSIATAPSMIPHLRFVGGGYEYLGVTKPFLPGRDDSVVALQSSCGAAQFGSYDSCVAWETMGGEQTSTSAPSALWYNYYPVLMGADTNHAGLIGSQTGVRLVPVDNRFIIGQLGVDFSTASRVDKPWWAFWSSGTTYVYVPGSESRSMSQTVYSTLNP
;
A
#
# COMPACT_ATOMS: atom_id res chain seq x y z
N MET A 1 4.47 -0.02 -10.77
CA MET A 1 4.62 -0.99 -11.87
C MET A 1 4.65 -0.37 -13.26
N ALA A 2 3.71 0.51 -13.63
CA ALA A 2 3.61 1.04 -15.00
C ALA A 2 4.87 1.74 -15.55
N SER A 3 5.52 2.59 -14.75
CA SER A 3 6.79 3.22 -15.14
C SER A 3 7.91 2.19 -15.37
N LEU A 4 7.99 1.15 -14.54
CA LEU A 4 8.94 0.05 -14.70
C LEU A 4 8.67 -0.73 -15.99
N ALA A 5 7.40 -0.97 -16.31
CA ALA A 5 7.01 -1.64 -17.55
C ALA A 5 7.47 -0.89 -18.80
N ILE A 6 7.31 0.44 -18.83
CA ILE A 6 7.80 1.28 -19.95
C ILE A 6 9.33 1.21 -20.06
N GLN A 7 10.03 1.27 -18.94
CA GLN A 7 11.51 1.21 -18.92
C GLN A 7 12.06 -0.13 -19.42
N VAL A 8 11.37 -1.24 -19.12
CA VAL A 8 11.83 -2.59 -19.46
C VAL A 8 11.32 -3.07 -20.83
N ALA A 9 10.22 -2.52 -21.36
CA ALA A 9 9.58 -2.98 -22.60
C ALA A 9 10.50 -2.99 -23.83
N ASN A 10 11.48 -2.08 -23.91
CA ASN A 10 12.43 -1.99 -25.02
C ASN A 10 13.81 -2.58 -24.68
N ASN A 11 13.99 -3.17 -23.49
CA ASN A 11 15.27 -3.70 -23.05
C ASN A 11 15.31 -5.24 -23.13
N ASN A 12 16.16 -5.76 -24.02
CA ASN A 12 16.30 -7.20 -24.25
C ASN A 12 17.33 -7.89 -23.33
N ALA A 13 17.81 -7.23 -22.28
CA ALA A 13 18.73 -7.85 -21.34
C ALA A 13 18.06 -9.01 -20.59
N TRP A 14 18.75 -10.16 -20.57
CA TRP A 14 18.27 -11.41 -19.97
C TRP A 14 18.00 -11.29 -18.45
N TYR A 15 18.77 -10.46 -17.74
CA TYR A 15 18.60 -10.28 -16.30
C TYR A 15 17.30 -9.55 -15.93
N LEU A 16 16.59 -8.98 -16.90
CA LEU A 16 15.28 -8.35 -16.72
C LEU A 16 14.12 -9.32 -16.93
N ASP A 17 14.38 -10.56 -17.34
CA ASP A 17 13.33 -11.55 -17.64
C ASP A 17 12.42 -11.85 -16.43
N PRO A 18 12.93 -11.95 -15.18
CA PRO A 18 12.06 -12.08 -14.01
C PRO A 18 11.09 -10.89 -13.84
N ILE A 19 11.55 -9.68 -14.14
CA ILE A 19 10.74 -8.46 -14.06
C ILE A 19 9.70 -8.43 -15.19
N LYS A 20 10.08 -8.82 -16.41
CA LYS A 20 9.16 -8.96 -17.53
C LYS A 20 8.08 -10.00 -17.24
N ALA A 21 8.44 -11.12 -16.61
CA ALA A 21 7.48 -12.13 -16.18
C ALA A 21 6.49 -11.59 -15.14
N ALA A 22 6.97 -10.81 -14.15
CA ALA A 22 6.09 -10.13 -13.19
C ALA A 22 5.16 -9.13 -13.87
N ILE A 23 5.66 -8.32 -14.80
CA ILE A 23 4.84 -7.37 -15.58
C ILE A 23 3.81 -8.10 -16.45
N LYS A 24 4.21 -9.19 -17.11
CA LYS A 24 3.29 -10.03 -17.89
C LYS A 24 2.19 -10.61 -17.00
N SER A 25 2.55 -11.09 -15.81
CA SER A 25 1.58 -11.62 -14.86
C SER A 25 0.64 -10.55 -14.33
N TRP A 26 1.10 -9.32 -14.18
CA TRP A 26 0.28 -8.16 -13.80
C TRP A 26 -0.65 -7.69 -14.92
N LEU A 27 -0.17 -7.57 -16.15
CA LEU A 27 -0.95 -7.09 -17.30
C LEU A 27 -1.82 -8.15 -17.97
N GLY A 28 -1.48 -9.43 -17.80
CA GLY A 28 -2.11 -10.55 -18.49
C GLY A 28 -1.64 -10.74 -19.94
N TYR A 29 -0.69 -9.94 -20.42
CA TYR A 29 -0.14 -10.04 -21.77
C TYR A 29 1.33 -9.61 -21.81
N ASP A 30 2.03 -9.98 -22.89
CA ASP A 30 3.42 -9.62 -23.10
C ASP A 30 3.58 -8.16 -23.52
N ILE A 31 4.55 -7.46 -22.91
CA ILE A 31 4.88 -6.05 -23.23
C ILE A 31 5.86 -5.90 -24.40
N TYR A 32 6.14 -6.97 -25.14
CA TYR A 32 7.11 -6.93 -26.25
C TYR A 32 6.55 -6.11 -27.41
N GLY A 33 7.21 -4.99 -27.71
CA GLY A 33 6.83 -4.07 -28.78
C GLY A 33 5.89 -2.96 -28.30
N SER A 34 6.08 -1.77 -28.88
CA SER A 34 5.46 -0.49 -28.51
C SER A 34 3.93 -0.42 -28.64
N ARG A 35 3.25 -1.50 -29.06
CA ARG A 35 1.83 -1.51 -29.45
C ARG A 35 0.86 -1.44 -28.26
N HIS A 36 1.33 -1.62 -27.02
CA HIS A 36 0.49 -1.60 -25.82
C HIS A 36 1.00 -0.66 -24.70
N LEU A 37 1.91 0.27 -25.03
CA LEU A 37 2.50 1.20 -24.06
C LEU A 37 1.57 2.37 -23.69
N GLY A 38 0.49 2.61 -24.45
CA GLY A 38 -0.45 3.72 -24.19
C GLY A 38 -1.08 3.68 -22.80
N VAL A 39 -1.69 2.54 -22.44
CA VAL A 39 -2.30 2.35 -21.10
C VAL A 39 -1.24 2.44 -20.00
N LEU A 40 -0.02 1.93 -20.26
CA LEU A 40 1.08 2.03 -19.30
C LEU A 40 1.53 3.49 -19.10
N ASN A 41 1.56 4.27 -20.17
CA ASN A 41 1.88 5.70 -20.12
C ASN A 41 0.87 6.45 -19.25
N ASP A 42 -0.42 6.15 -19.41
CA ASP A 42 -1.51 6.74 -18.60
C ASP A 42 -1.43 6.34 -17.12
N LEU A 43 -1.01 5.11 -16.83
CA LEU A 43 -0.82 4.60 -15.47
C LEU A 43 0.50 5.06 -14.82
N THR A 44 1.36 5.82 -15.51
CA THR A 44 2.56 6.36 -14.87
C THR A 44 2.18 7.39 -13.80
N PRO A 45 2.93 7.49 -12.69
CA PRO A 45 2.58 8.41 -11.60
C PRO A 45 2.47 9.89 -12.02
N GLY A 46 3.14 10.29 -13.11
CA GLY A 46 3.04 11.64 -13.68
C GLY A 46 1.74 11.83 -14.47
N MET A 47 1.46 10.93 -15.42
CA MET A 47 0.27 11.02 -16.27
C MET A 47 -1.02 10.74 -15.51
N ALA A 48 -1.03 9.74 -14.62
CA ALA A 48 -2.17 9.40 -13.78
C ALA A 48 -2.63 10.60 -12.92
N ARG A 49 -1.68 11.45 -12.50
CA ARG A 49 -1.97 12.69 -11.77
C ARG A 49 -2.52 13.80 -12.67
N SER A 50 -2.09 13.89 -13.92
CA SER A 50 -2.59 14.91 -14.86
C SER A 50 -3.96 14.58 -15.44
N ILE A 51 -4.37 13.32 -15.44
CA ILE A 51 -5.75 12.91 -15.81
C ILE A 51 -6.72 12.94 -14.62
N ALA A 52 -6.23 12.80 -13.39
CA ALA A 52 -7.02 12.91 -12.15
C ALA A 52 -6.83 14.28 -11.47
N THR A 53 -7.04 15.37 -12.23
CA THR A 53 -6.69 16.74 -11.79
C THR A 53 -7.76 17.45 -10.96
N ALA A 54 -9.01 16.97 -10.96
CA ALA A 54 -10.08 17.62 -10.23
C ALA A 54 -10.20 17.04 -8.80
N PRO A 55 -10.20 17.87 -7.75
CA PRO A 55 -10.56 17.42 -6.41
C PRO A 55 -12.00 16.90 -6.42
N SER A 56 -12.16 15.62 -6.15
CA SER A 56 -13.47 14.98 -6.00
C SER A 56 -14.02 15.27 -4.60
N MET A 57 -15.32 15.61 -4.50
CA MET A 57 -16.00 15.68 -3.20
C MET A 57 -16.28 14.30 -2.58
N ILE A 58 -16.03 13.23 -3.33
CA ILE A 58 -16.22 11.85 -2.87
C ILE A 58 -15.00 11.45 -2.02
N PRO A 59 -15.18 10.96 -0.78
CA PRO A 59 -14.07 10.47 0.01
C PRO A 59 -13.48 9.18 -0.57
N HIS A 60 -12.16 9.15 -0.68
CA HIS A 60 -11.39 7.99 -1.12
C HIS A 60 -10.76 7.31 0.08
N LEU A 61 -11.43 6.28 0.59
CA LEU A 61 -10.81 5.38 1.56
C LEU A 61 -9.72 4.56 0.88
N ARG A 62 -8.56 4.49 1.52
CA ARG A 62 -7.37 3.83 0.98
C ARG A 62 -6.94 2.70 1.91
N PHE A 63 -6.77 1.53 1.31
CA PHE A 63 -6.30 0.32 1.94
C PHE A 63 -4.96 -0.04 1.30
N VAL A 64 -3.96 -0.28 2.13
CA VAL A 64 -2.56 -0.17 1.68
C VAL A 64 -1.77 -1.42 2.06
N GLY A 65 -1.09 -2.01 1.08
CA GLY A 65 -0.30 -3.23 1.22
C GLY A 65 1.19 -2.95 1.13
N GLY A 66 1.98 -3.73 1.86
CA GLY A 66 3.45 -3.71 1.82
C GLY A 66 4.07 -5.07 1.51
N GLY A 67 3.23 -6.06 1.17
CA GLY A 67 3.58 -7.46 1.03
C GLY A 67 4.30 -7.78 -0.28
N TYR A 68 4.68 -9.05 -0.43
CA TYR A 68 5.41 -9.54 -1.60
C TYR A 68 4.43 -10.18 -2.59
N GLU A 69 4.39 -9.67 -3.82
CA GLU A 69 3.76 -10.28 -4.99
C GLU A 69 4.86 -10.61 -6.00
N TYR A 70 4.66 -11.61 -6.85
CA TYR A 70 5.64 -12.01 -7.87
C TYR A 70 7.05 -12.27 -7.29
N LEU A 71 7.13 -12.91 -6.11
CA LEU A 71 8.37 -13.16 -5.36
C LEU A 71 9.16 -11.90 -4.98
N GLY A 72 8.56 -10.70 -5.05
CA GLY A 72 9.20 -9.43 -4.72
C GLY A 72 10.20 -8.92 -5.74
N VAL A 73 10.24 -9.48 -6.95
CA VAL A 73 11.24 -9.11 -7.98
C VAL A 73 11.14 -7.65 -8.42
N THR A 74 9.99 -7.01 -8.18
CA THR A 74 9.69 -5.63 -8.55
C THR A 74 10.02 -4.63 -7.44
N LYS A 75 10.13 -5.07 -6.18
CA LYS A 75 10.32 -4.17 -5.02
C LYS A 75 11.55 -3.28 -5.12
N PRO A 76 12.74 -3.76 -5.56
CA PRO A 76 13.91 -2.89 -5.70
C PRO A 76 13.74 -1.75 -6.72
N PHE A 77 12.73 -1.82 -7.57
CA PHE A 77 12.46 -0.84 -8.63
C PHE A 77 11.29 0.10 -8.30
N LEU A 78 10.59 -0.15 -7.19
CA LEU A 78 9.52 0.71 -6.70
C LEU A 78 10.05 1.57 -5.54
N PRO A 79 9.67 2.87 -5.47
CA PRO A 79 10.17 3.74 -4.43
C PRO A 79 9.54 3.39 -3.06
N GLY A 80 10.39 3.13 -2.07
CA GLY A 80 9.98 2.90 -0.68
C GLY A 80 9.30 1.56 -0.48
N ARG A 81 8.42 1.48 0.52
CA ARG A 81 7.53 0.34 0.71
C ARG A 81 6.51 0.26 -0.43
N ASP A 82 6.13 -0.97 -0.75
CA ASP A 82 5.22 -1.29 -1.85
C ASP A 82 4.65 -2.72 -1.69
N ASP A 83 3.55 -2.99 -2.39
CA ASP A 83 2.91 -4.31 -2.45
C ASP A 83 3.40 -5.18 -3.63
N SER A 84 4.56 -4.85 -4.20
CA SER A 84 5.18 -5.38 -5.43
C SER A 84 4.53 -4.92 -6.74
N VAL A 85 3.50 -4.06 -6.69
CA VAL A 85 2.88 -3.44 -7.87
C VAL A 85 2.78 -1.92 -7.72
N VAL A 86 2.34 -1.46 -6.56
CA VAL A 86 2.02 -0.07 -6.24
C VAL A 86 2.82 0.36 -5.01
N ALA A 87 3.63 1.41 -5.19
CA ALA A 87 4.39 2.03 -4.10
C ALA A 87 3.49 2.84 -3.16
N LEU A 88 3.91 2.97 -1.90
CA LEU A 88 3.16 3.71 -0.87
C LEU A 88 2.83 5.15 -1.27
N GLN A 89 3.70 5.84 -2.00
CA GLN A 89 3.41 7.17 -2.54
C GLN A 89 2.06 7.21 -3.29
N SER A 90 1.78 6.16 -4.08
CA SER A 90 0.52 6.04 -4.82
C SER A 90 -0.59 5.45 -3.96
N SER A 91 -0.30 4.43 -3.15
CA SER A 91 -1.29 3.72 -2.34
C SER A 91 -1.85 4.57 -1.20
N CYS A 92 -1.00 5.32 -0.48
CA CYS A 92 -1.42 6.28 0.53
C CYS A 92 -2.09 7.52 -0.08
N GLY A 93 -1.79 7.82 -1.35
CA GLY A 93 -2.34 8.99 -2.01
C GLY A 93 -1.55 10.27 -1.71
N ALA A 94 -0.22 10.18 -1.75
CA ALA A 94 0.67 11.31 -1.50
C ALA A 94 0.50 12.41 -2.56
N ALA A 95 0.41 13.65 -2.09
CA ALA A 95 0.41 14.85 -2.93
C ALA A 95 1.77 15.06 -3.62
N GLN A 96 2.85 14.56 -3.01
CA GLN A 96 4.21 14.70 -3.49
C GLN A 96 4.80 13.35 -3.92
N PHE A 97 5.84 13.41 -4.78
CA PHE A 97 6.64 12.24 -5.11
C PHE A 97 7.66 11.97 -4.02
N GLY A 98 7.80 10.70 -3.61
CA GLY A 98 8.69 10.33 -2.53
C GLY A 98 8.75 8.82 -2.30
N SER A 99 9.73 8.41 -1.49
CA SER A 99 9.91 7.05 -1.00
C SER A 99 9.46 7.02 0.46
N TYR A 100 8.40 6.27 0.75
CA TYR A 100 7.76 6.25 2.07
C TYR A 100 7.75 4.85 2.63
N ASP A 101 7.80 4.76 3.96
CA ASP A 101 7.77 3.49 4.71
C ASP A 101 6.41 3.28 5.39
N SER A 102 5.58 4.32 5.47
CA SER A 102 4.19 4.27 5.96
C SER A 102 3.33 5.37 5.31
N CYS A 103 2.02 5.33 5.55
CA CYS A 103 1.11 6.41 5.20
C CYS A 103 1.06 7.53 6.24
N VAL A 104 1.56 7.30 7.45
CA VAL A 104 1.61 8.27 8.56
C VAL A 104 2.98 8.29 9.21
N ALA A 105 3.39 9.43 9.75
CA ALA A 105 4.77 9.66 10.19
C ALA A 105 5.10 9.08 11.58
N TRP A 106 4.12 8.54 12.29
CA TRP A 106 4.23 8.09 13.69
C TRP A 106 3.94 6.62 13.89
N GLU A 107 3.74 5.87 12.81
CA GLU A 107 3.38 4.45 12.86
C GLU A 107 3.87 3.72 11.61
N THR A 108 4.54 2.58 11.77
CA THR A 108 4.96 1.74 10.63
C THR A 108 3.79 0.92 10.08
N MET A 109 3.91 0.37 8.87
CA MET A 109 2.91 -0.57 8.35
C MET A 109 2.69 -1.82 9.23
N GLY A 110 3.64 -2.14 10.11
CA GLY A 110 3.55 -3.24 11.07
C GLY A 110 2.91 -2.84 12.40
N GLY A 111 2.52 -1.57 12.55
CA GLY A 111 1.82 -1.03 13.71
C GLY A 111 2.74 -0.47 14.79
N GLU A 112 4.05 -0.53 14.60
CA GLU A 112 5.02 0.03 15.55
C GLU A 112 4.83 1.55 15.65
N GLN A 113 4.53 2.06 16.85
CA GLN A 113 4.41 3.49 17.13
C GLN A 113 5.80 4.12 17.22
N THR A 114 6.34 4.53 16.08
CA THR A 114 7.66 5.14 15.95
C THR A 114 7.70 6.10 14.78
N SER A 115 8.69 6.98 14.77
CA SER A 115 8.90 7.90 13.66
C SER A 115 9.25 7.11 12.39
N THR A 116 8.59 7.42 11.29
CA THR A 116 8.82 6.75 9.99
C THR A 116 8.65 7.71 8.82
N SER A 117 9.18 7.34 7.65
CA SER A 117 9.01 8.14 6.43
C SER A 117 7.57 8.04 5.93
N ALA A 118 6.89 9.17 5.80
CA ALA A 118 5.51 9.26 5.32
C ALA A 118 5.28 10.53 4.49
N PRO A 119 4.21 10.58 3.67
CA PRO A 119 3.84 11.79 2.95
C PRO A 119 3.59 12.97 3.89
N SER A 120 4.14 14.13 3.56
CA SER A 120 3.88 15.40 4.26
C SER A 120 2.46 15.93 4.01
N ALA A 121 1.86 15.52 2.89
CA ALA A 121 0.50 15.85 2.50
C ALA A 121 -0.09 14.75 1.61
N LEU A 122 -1.39 14.54 1.73
CA LEU A 122 -2.19 13.68 0.87
C LEU A 122 -3.02 14.54 -0.09
N TRP A 123 -3.49 13.93 -1.17
CA TRP A 123 -4.50 14.56 -2.00
C TRP A 123 -5.78 14.83 -1.21
N TYR A 124 -6.52 15.86 -1.62
CA TYR A 124 -7.80 16.20 -1.01
C TYR A 124 -8.76 14.98 -1.00
N ASN A 125 -9.46 14.78 0.12
CA ASN A 125 -10.38 13.66 0.35
C ASN A 125 -9.78 12.25 0.27
N TYR A 126 -8.46 12.10 0.41
CA TYR A 126 -7.81 10.78 0.44
C TYR A 126 -7.48 10.41 1.89
N TYR A 127 -7.99 9.27 2.32
CA TYR A 127 -7.89 8.80 3.71
C TYR A 127 -7.30 7.39 3.72
N PRO A 128 -5.99 7.21 3.94
CA PRO A 128 -5.43 5.91 4.28
C PRO A 128 -6.00 5.49 5.62
N VAL A 129 -6.83 4.44 5.63
CA VAL A 129 -7.54 4.01 6.83
C VAL A 129 -7.04 2.68 7.39
N LEU A 130 -6.36 1.88 6.55
CA LEU A 130 -5.88 0.56 6.94
C LEU A 130 -4.62 0.18 6.16
N MET A 131 -3.60 -0.30 6.87
CA MET A 131 -2.36 -0.83 6.32
C MET A 131 -2.20 -2.32 6.64
N GLY A 132 -1.50 -3.05 5.78
CA GLY A 132 -1.01 -4.39 6.07
C GLY A 132 0.41 -4.56 5.53
N ALA A 133 1.40 -4.65 6.43
CA ALA A 133 2.81 -4.76 6.06
C ALA A 133 3.11 -5.97 5.16
N ASP A 134 2.34 -7.04 5.30
CA ASP A 134 2.49 -8.29 4.55
C ASP A 134 1.32 -8.54 3.58
N THR A 135 0.39 -7.59 3.45
CA THR A 135 -0.68 -7.68 2.45
C THR A 135 -0.08 -7.41 1.08
N ASN A 136 -0.08 -8.42 0.22
CA ASN A 136 0.38 -8.28 -1.16
C ASN A 136 -0.70 -7.63 -2.05
N HIS A 137 -0.34 -7.28 -3.28
CA HIS A 137 -1.25 -6.55 -4.16
C HIS A 137 -2.58 -7.28 -4.37
N ALA A 138 -2.55 -8.58 -4.64
CA ALA A 138 -3.77 -9.38 -4.81
C ALA A 138 -4.56 -9.52 -3.50
N GLY A 139 -3.88 -9.51 -2.35
CA GLY A 139 -4.46 -9.63 -1.02
C GLY A 139 -5.28 -8.43 -0.56
N LEU A 140 -5.11 -7.26 -1.19
CA LEU A 140 -5.92 -6.07 -0.90
C LEU A 140 -7.41 -6.30 -1.23
N ILE A 141 -7.69 -6.99 -2.34
CA ILE A 141 -9.05 -7.28 -2.82
C ILE A 141 -9.41 -8.76 -2.75
N GLY A 142 -8.43 -9.63 -2.53
CA GLY A 142 -8.60 -11.08 -2.49
C GLY A 142 -8.91 -11.61 -1.08
N SER A 143 -8.53 -12.88 -0.88
CA SER A 143 -8.79 -13.66 0.33
C SER A 143 -7.52 -13.95 1.14
N GLN A 144 -6.46 -13.14 0.99
CA GLN A 144 -5.24 -13.33 1.77
C GLN A 144 -5.55 -13.17 3.26
N THR A 145 -5.21 -14.17 4.06
CA THR A 145 -5.29 -14.14 5.52
C THR A 145 -3.88 -14.23 6.13
N GLY A 146 -3.78 -14.21 7.46
CA GLY A 146 -2.50 -14.30 8.19
C GLY A 146 -1.76 -12.97 8.29
N VAL A 147 -2.37 -11.87 7.86
CA VAL A 147 -1.78 -10.53 7.93
C VAL A 147 -2.41 -9.74 9.06
N ARG A 148 -1.56 -9.20 9.94
CA ARG A 148 -2.00 -8.23 10.94
C ARG A 148 -2.21 -6.88 10.28
N LEU A 149 -3.43 -6.38 10.35
CA LEU A 149 -3.79 -5.08 9.80
C LEU A 149 -3.66 -4.00 10.86
N VAL A 150 -3.32 -2.80 10.41
CA VAL A 150 -2.97 -1.65 11.23
C VAL A 150 -3.88 -0.48 10.85
N PRO A 151 -4.68 0.05 11.80
CA PRO A 151 -5.55 1.18 11.53
C PRO A 151 -4.73 2.48 11.42
N VAL A 152 -5.07 3.35 10.47
CA VAL A 152 -4.33 4.59 10.20
C VAL A 152 -5.19 5.81 10.54
N ASP A 153 -5.92 6.35 9.56
CA ASP A 153 -7.00 7.28 9.85
C ASP A 153 -8.19 6.47 10.34
N ASN A 154 -8.57 6.67 11.59
CA ASN A 154 -9.59 5.88 12.24
C ASN A 154 -10.41 6.73 13.22
N ARG A 155 -11.63 6.29 13.56
CA ARG A 155 -12.58 6.98 14.45
C ARG A 155 -13.00 8.35 13.92
N PHE A 156 -13.47 8.38 12.69
CA PHE A 156 -13.95 9.59 12.05
C PHE A 156 -15.17 9.31 11.17
N ILE A 157 -15.89 10.36 10.80
CA ILE A 157 -17.09 10.30 9.97
C ILE A 157 -16.84 11.13 8.72
N ILE A 158 -17.15 10.56 7.56
CA ILE A 158 -17.14 11.27 6.28
C ILE A 158 -18.50 11.16 5.62
N GLY A 159 -19.22 12.29 5.56
CA GLY A 159 -20.62 12.29 5.14
C GLY A 159 -21.46 11.45 6.11
N GLN A 160 -21.98 10.32 5.62
CA GLN A 160 -22.76 9.35 6.43
C GLN A 160 -21.96 8.08 6.77
N LEU A 161 -20.71 7.97 6.32
CA LEU A 161 -19.88 6.79 6.53
C LEU A 161 -19.01 6.99 7.78
N GLY A 162 -19.21 6.13 8.78
CA GLY A 162 -18.32 6.02 9.93
C GLY A 162 -17.17 5.04 9.65
N VAL A 163 -15.94 5.46 9.90
CA VAL A 163 -14.76 4.60 9.83
C VAL A 163 -14.24 4.41 11.26
N ASP A 164 -14.47 3.21 11.82
CA ASP A 164 -14.06 2.86 13.18
C ASP A 164 -13.59 1.40 13.29
N PHE A 165 -12.36 1.14 12.85
CA PHE A 165 -11.72 -0.15 13.05
C PHE A 165 -11.43 -0.38 14.54
N SER A 166 -11.84 -1.55 15.05
CA SER A 166 -11.42 -1.99 16.38
C SER A 166 -9.89 -1.95 16.47
N THR A 167 -9.37 -1.34 17.53
CA THR A 167 -7.93 -1.11 17.70
C THR A 167 -7.48 -1.67 19.04
N ALA A 168 -6.46 -2.53 19.03
CA ALA A 168 -5.74 -2.95 20.23
C ALA A 168 -4.28 -2.54 20.14
N SER A 169 -3.61 -2.51 21.28
CA SER A 169 -2.17 -2.30 21.37
C SER A 169 -1.48 -3.43 22.14
N ARG A 170 -0.22 -3.68 21.82
CA ARG A 170 0.70 -4.51 22.61
C ARG A 170 2.01 -3.77 22.83
N VAL A 171 2.69 -4.07 23.93
CA VAL A 171 4.01 -3.53 24.21
C VAL A 171 5.00 -4.68 24.24
N ASP A 172 5.96 -4.66 23.32
CA ASP A 172 7.02 -5.65 23.24
C ASP A 172 8.24 -5.13 24.00
N LYS A 173 8.75 -5.93 24.93
CA LYS A 173 9.92 -5.60 25.75
C LYS A 173 10.97 -6.71 25.64
N PRO A 174 12.19 -6.40 25.16
CA PRO A 174 13.30 -7.33 25.27
C PRO A 174 13.54 -7.66 26.74
N TRP A 175 13.79 -8.94 27.04
CA TRP A 175 13.99 -9.42 28.42
C TRP A 175 15.15 -8.72 29.15
N TRP A 176 16.15 -8.23 28.41
CA TRP A 176 17.30 -7.49 28.93
C TRP A 176 17.03 -5.99 29.14
N ALA A 177 15.90 -5.47 28.64
CA ALA A 177 15.56 -4.04 28.66
C ALA A 177 14.56 -3.71 29.77
N PHE A 178 14.83 -4.18 30.99
CA PHE A 178 13.92 -4.04 32.15
C PHE A 178 13.52 -2.59 32.46
N TRP A 179 14.41 -1.63 32.16
CA TRP A 179 14.19 -0.19 32.37
C TRP A 179 13.61 0.55 31.15
N SER A 180 13.39 -0.15 30.04
CA SER A 180 12.81 0.45 28.83
C SER A 180 11.29 0.47 28.90
N SER A 181 10.70 1.53 28.34
CA SER A 181 9.25 1.62 28.13
C SER A 181 8.74 0.57 27.13
N GLY A 182 9.63 -0.07 26.36
CA GLY A 182 9.27 -1.05 25.33
C GLY A 182 8.82 -0.39 24.03
N THR A 183 8.52 -1.24 23.04
CA THR A 183 8.01 -0.81 21.74
C THR A 183 6.52 -1.07 21.68
N THR A 184 5.72 -0.03 21.41
CA THR A 184 4.27 -0.16 21.31
C THR A 184 3.88 -0.49 19.87
N TYR A 185 3.01 -1.48 19.70
CA TYR A 185 2.41 -1.83 18.42
C TYR A 185 0.90 -1.67 18.52
N VAL A 186 0.27 -1.08 17.50
CA VAL A 186 -1.20 -1.05 17.35
C VAL A 186 -1.64 -1.90 16.18
N TYR A 187 -2.84 -2.46 16.27
CA TYR A 187 -3.37 -3.35 15.25
C TYR A 187 -4.88 -3.52 15.37
N VAL A 188 -5.50 -4.05 14.31
CA VAL A 188 -6.90 -4.48 14.31
C VAL A 188 -7.00 -5.90 14.86
N PRO A 189 -7.68 -6.11 16.00
CA PRO A 189 -7.82 -7.44 16.60
C PRO A 189 -8.49 -8.45 15.65
N GLY A 190 -7.91 -9.65 15.56
CA GLY A 190 -8.45 -10.72 14.72
C GLY A 190 -8.31 -10.49 13.21
N SER A 191 -7.62 -9.44 12.78
CA SER A 191 -7.35 -9.20 11.34
C SER A 191 -6.57 -10.34 10.69
N GLU A 192 -5.73 -11.03 11.45
CA GLU A 192 -4.93 -12.16 10.95
C GLU A 192 -5.79 -13.37 10.53
N SER A 193 -7.02 -13.52 11.05
CA SER A 193 -7.93 -14.60 10.65
C SER A 193 -8.89 -14.21 9.54
N ARG A 194 -8.75 -12.99 8.98
CA ARG A 194 -9.64 -12.41 7.98
C ARG A 194 -8.81 -11.85 6.82
N SER A 195 -9.44 -11.70 5.67
CA SER A 195 -8.87 -10.87 4.61
C SER A 195 -9.02 -9.38 4.94
N MET A 196 -8.27 -8.54 4.21
CA MET A 196 -8.44 -7.09 4.29
C MET A 196 -9.88 -6.70 3.92
N SER A 197 -10.40 -7.24 2.83
CA SER A 197 -11.79 -7.04 2.39
C SER A 197 -12.83 -7.45 3.44
N GLN A 198 -12.65 -8.60 4.10
CA GLN A 198 -13.53 -9.04 5.19
C GLN A 198 -13.45 -8.12 6.40
N THR A 199 -12.26 -7.65 6.77
CA THR A 199 -12.07 -6.72 7.89
C THR A 199 -12.78 -5.39 7.62
N VAL A 200 -12.61 -4.84 6.42
CA VAL A 200 -13.27 -3.62 5.95
C VAL A 200 -14.79 -3.79 5.96
N TYR A 201 -15.30 -4.86 5.34
CA TYR A 201 -16.74 -5.14 5.29
C TYR A 201 -17.35 -5.22 6.68
N SER A 202 -16.72 -5.96 7.60
CA SER A 202 -17.21 -6.09 8.98
C SER A 202 -17.16 -4.80 9.80
N THR A 203 -16.38 -3.81 9.37
CA THR A 203 -16.23 -2.53 10.07
C THR A 203 -17.18 -1.47 9.52
N LEU A 204 -17.28 -1.37 8.18
CA LEU A 204 -18.02 -0.32 7.51
C LEU A 204 -19.50 -0.66 7.26
N ASN A 205 -19.87 -1.94 7.42
CA ASN A 205 -21.25 -2.41 7.34
C ASN A 205 -21.58 -3.29 8.57
N PRO A 206 -21.61 -2.69 9.77
CA PRO A 206 -21.83 -3.41 11.03
C PRO A 206 -23.27 -3.92 11.19
#